data_AF-A0A524EXA1-F1
#
_entry.id   AF-A0A524EXA1-F1
#
_cell.length_a   1.000
_cell.length_b   1.000
_cell.length_c   1.000
_cell.angle_alpha   90.00
_cell.angle_beta   90.00
_cell.angle_gamma   90.00
#
_symmetry.space_group_name_H-M   'P 1'
#
loop_
_entity.id
_entity.type
_entity.pdbx_description
1 polymer ?
#
loop_
_entity_poly.entity_id
_entity_poly.type
_entity_poly.pdbx_seq_one_letter_code
_entity_poly.pdbx_strand_id
1 'polypeptide(L)' 'MNQEGIKIIIVTHSLEQTERLTDSLLFLREGKLIEKIPTEKFFSKYDINEIRSFFKDNHSGDER' A
#
# COMPACT_ATOMS: atom_id res chain seq x y z
N MET A 1 4.61 -4.55 -14.31
CA MET A 1 5.97 -4.26 -14.86
C MET A 1 6.75 -5.56 -14.87
N ASN A 2 7.19 -6.09 -16.01
CA ASN A 2 8.07 -7.27 -16.02
C ASN A 2 8.79 -7.39 -17.36
N GLN A 3 10.01 -6.83 -17.46
CA GLN A 3 10.84 -7.04 -18.65
C GLN A 3 12.29 -7.49 -18.38
N GLU A 4 12.87 -7.45 -17.17
CA GLU A 4 14.27 -7.92 -16.98
C GLU A 4 14.61 -8.50 -15.58
N GLY A 5 13.78 -9.37 -14.99
CA GLY A 5 14.17 -10.12 -13.77
C GLY A 5 14.43 -9.30 -12.49
N ILE A 6 14.21 -7.98 -12.53
CA ILE A 6 14.35 -7.06 -11.40
C ILE A 6 13.06 -7.02 -10.60
N LYS A 7 13.15 -7.17 -9.27
CA LYS A 7 12.04 -6.92 -8.35
C LYS A 7 12.18 -5.52 -7.76
N ILE A 8 11.13 -4.73 -7.89
CA ILE A 8 11.06 -3.37 -7.34
C ILE A 8 10.13 -3.40 -6.13
N ILE A 9 10.60 -2.86 -5.00
CA ILE A 9 9.79 -2.64 -3.81
C ILE A 9 9.53 -1.15 -3.71
N ILE A 10 8.25 -0.77 -3.67
CA ILE A 10 7.80 0.61 -3.54
C ILE A 10 7.14 0.76 -2.18
N VAL A 11 7.63 1.72 -1.38
CA VAL A 11 6.97 2.13 -0.12
C VAL A 11 6.39 3.51 -0.36
N THR A 12 5.07 3.64 -0.25
CA THR A 12 4.36 4.89 -0.52
C THR A 12 3.13 5.00 0.37
N HIS A 13 2.73 6.25 0.64
CA HIS A 13 1.45 6.57 1.27
C HIS A 13 0.34 6.84 0.25
N SER A 14 0.62 6.74 -1.06
CA SER A 14 -0.36 6.97 -2.12
C SER A 14 -0.92 5.66 -2.66
N LEU A 15 -2.21 5.44 -2.40
CA LEU A 15 -2.95 4.31 -2.99
C LEU A 15 -3.07 4.43 -4.51
N GLU A 16 -3.20 5.64 -5.06
CA GLU A 16 -3.36 5.87 -6.49
C GLU A 16 -2.09 5.50 -7.29
N GLN A 17 -0.91 5.78 -6.73
CA GLN A 17 0.35 5.30 -7.30
C GLN A 17 0.48 3.78 -7.18
N THR A 18 0.01 3.22 -6.06
CA THR A 18 0.08 1.78 -5.80
C THR A 18 -0.76 1.00 -6.80
N GLU A 19 -2.00 1.44 -7.06
CA GLU A 19 -2.92 0.80 -8.02
C GLU A 19 -2.32 0.72 -9.42
N ARG A 20 -1.63 1.77 -9.87
CA ARG A 20 -1.09 1.87 -11.24
C ARG A 20 0.25 1.17 -11.45
N LEU A 21 1.08 1.07 -10.42
CA LEU A 21 2.49 0.69 -10.56
C LEU A 21 2.81 -0.70 -10.02
N THR A 22 1.92 -1.31 -9.24
CA THR A 22 2.23 -2.55 -8.51
C THR A 22 1.43 -3.74 -9.01
N ASP A 23 2.09 -4.89 -9.09
CA ASP A 23 1.44 -6.17 -9.40
C ASP A 23 1.03 -6.93 -8.11
N SER A 24 1.59 -6.55 -6.96
CA SER A 24 1.27 -7.13 -5.65
C SER A 24 1.44 -6.09 -4.53
N LEU A 25 0.60 -6.23 -3.51
CA LEU A 25 0.50 -5.30 -2.40
C LEU A 25 0.79 -6.01 -1.07
N LEU A 26 1.57 -5.35 -0.21
CA LEU A 26 1.76 -5.73 1.19
C LEU A 26 1.20 -4.59 2.04
N PHE A 27 0.20 -4.90 2.87
CA PHE A 27 -0.37 -3.92 3.78
C PHE A 27 0.22 -4.09 5.17
N LEU A 28 0.91 -3.07 5.66
CA LEU A 28 1.53 -3.06 6.98
C LEU A 28 0.84 -2.04 7.89
N ARG A 29 0.66 -2.40 9.16
CA ARG A 29 0.12 -1.53 10.21
C ARG A 29 0.82 -1.82 11.53
N GLU A 30 1.30 -0.78 12.22
CA GLU A 30 1.95 -0.89 13.53
C GLU A 30 3.07 -1.96 13.57
N GLY A 31 3.90 -2.00 12.53
CA GLY A 31 5.00 -2.96 12.40
C GLY A 31 4.58 -4.39 12.07
N LYS A 32 3.30 -4.66 11.80
CA LYS A 32 2.77 -5.98 11.44
C LYS A 32 2.32 -6.03 9.98
N LEU A 33 2.65 -7.12 9.29
CA LEU A 33 2.09 -7.43 7.98
C LEU A 33 0.67 -7.94 8.16
N ILE A 34 -0.30 -7.14 7.76
CA ILE A 34 -1.73 -7.46 7.87
C ILE A 34 -2.16 -8.35 6.71
N GLU A 35 -1.73 -8.03 5.49
CA GLU A 35 -2.09 -8.83 4.32
C GLU A 35 -1.06 -8.73 3.19
N LYS A 36 -1.01 -9.78 2.37
CA LYS A 36 -0.29 -9.83 1.09
C LYS A 36 -1.24 -10.37 0.02
N ILE A 37 -1.55 -9.56 -0.99
CA ILE A 37 -2.56 -9.90 -2.01
C ILE A 37 -2.20 -9.23 -3.35
N PRO A 38 -2.64 -9.77 -4.51
CA PRO A 38 -2.52 -9.07 -5.79
C PRO A 38 -3.20 -7.68 -5.75
N THR A 39 -2.59 -6.70 -6.40
CA THR A 39 -3.06 -5.30 -6.36
C THR A 39 -4.51 -5.16 -6.81
N GLU A 40 -4.90 -5.77 -7.92
CA GLU A 40 -6.29 -5.75 -8.41
C GLU A 40 -7.30 -6.32 -7.40
N LYS A 41 -6.90 -7.37 -6.68
CA LYS A 41 -7.75 -8.00 -5.65
C LYS A 41 -7.87 -7.14 -4.39
N PHE A 42 -6.86 -6.33 -4.09
CA PHE A 42 -6.91 -5.41 -2.96
C PHE A 42 -8.00 -4.34 -3.16
N PHE A 43 -7.99 -3.67 -4.31
CA PHE A 43 -8.92 -2.58 -4.62
C PHE A 43 -10.36 -3.04 -4.88
N SER A 44 -10.57 -4.33 -5.20
CA SER A 44 -11.92 -4.92 -5.26
C SER A 44 -12.44 -5.44 -3.92
N LYS A 45 -11.54 -5.77 -2.98
CA LYS A 45 -11.89 -6.29 -1.65
C LYS A 45 -12.18 -5.19 -0.64
N TYR A 46 -11.49 -4.06 -0.72
CA TYR A 46 -11.51 -3.01 0.30
C TYR A 46 -12.12 -1.70 -0.18
N ASP A 47 -12.80 -0.99 0.73
CA ASP A 47 -13.18 0.41 0.50
C ASP A 47 -11.94 1.31 0.60
N ILE A 48 -11.63 1.99 -0.50
CA ILE A 48 -10.49 2.91 -0.62
C ILE A 48 -10.58 4.05 0.41
N ASN A 49 -11.78 4.50 0.77
CA ASN A 49 -11.95 5.58 1.75
C ASN A 49 -11.58 5.15 3.16
N GLU A 50 -11.94 3.92 3.54
CA GLU A 50 -11.53 3.33 4.81
C GLU A 50 -10.01 3.19 4.86
N ILE A 51 -9.40 2.67 3.79
CA ILE A 51 -7.94 2.52 3.74
C ILE A 51 -7.24 3.88 3.81
N ARG A 52 -7.77 4.91 3.13
CA ARG A 52 -7.24 6.29 3.23
C ARG A 52 -7.27 6.83 4.65
N SER A 53 -8.24 6.43 5.48
CA SER A 53 -8.27 6.80 6.90
C SER A 53 -7.04 6.28 7.64
N PHE A 54 -6.62 5.03 7.38
CA PHE A 54 -5.42 4.46 8.00
C PHE A 54 -4.14 5.23 7.68
N PHE A 55 -4.10 5.93 6.54
CA PHE A 55 -2.97 6.78 6.17
C PHE A 55 -3.02 8.18 6.79
N LYS A 56 -4.20 8.66 7.20
CA LYS A 56 -4.39 10.00 7.81
C LYS A 56 -4.12 10.00 9.31
N ASP A 57 -4.31 8.87 10.00
CA ASP A 57 -4.19 8.77 11.46
C ASP A 57 -2.74 8.97 12.00
N ASN A 58 -1.74 9.13 11.13
CA ASN A 58 -0.33 9.26 11.53
C ASN A 58 0.27 10.67 11.37
N HIS A 59 -0.52 11.74 11.35
CA HIS A 59 -0.03 13.11 11.54
C HIS A 59 -0.21 13.58 12.99
N SER A 60 0.36 12.82 13.92
CA SER A 60 0.52 13.21 15.32
C SER A 60 1.80 12.61 15.88
N GLY A 61 2.94 13.17 15.50
CA GLY A 61 4.22 12.86 16.12
C GLY A 61 5.37 12.66 15.15
N ASP A 62 5.83 13.75 14.54
CA ASP A 62 7.27 13.91 14.28
C ASP A 62 7.64 15.40 14.26
N GLU A 63 7.54 16.03 15.43
CA GLU A 63 8.30 17.23 15.76
C GLU A 63 9.09 16.93 17.04
N ARG A 64 10.23 16.23 16.94
CA ARG A 64 11.38 16.36 17.86
C ARG A 64 12.69 15.99 17.18
#